data_AF-A0A968IBR5-F1
#
_entry.id   AF-A0A968IBR5-F1
#
_cell.length_a   1.000
_cell.length_b   1.000
_cell.length_c   1.000
_cell.angle_alpha   90.00
_cell.angle_beta   90.00
_cell.angle_gamma   90.00
#
_symmetry.space_group_name_H-M   'P 1'
#
loop_
_entity.id
_entity.type
_entity.pdbx_description
1 polymer ?
#
loop_
_entity_poly.entity_id
_entity_poly.type
_entity_poly.pdbx_seq_one_letter_code
_entity_poly.pdbx_strand_id
1 'polypeptide(L)'
;MNSLSREKEIFPKLIKELRSSRNLTQREFAQLFSPRVTQQAIAQWERGDAFPARKYWQTLASLAGMDLGQFYEYVGIGSTSTPSLLEDIILKLKSLTTSELEIISQVTVEQSNFLGISSPRINNQYLAILKKGAKAWNKWRNKNPDIIPQLSGIDLNEEDCKNLSGFNLDGADLADLSGYAISFKGASLDQANLKGAKLTDVDLSHANLREANLEEATLSDVNLSHADLTKAILIKASINNALLSKATFDRASLRGADIIDANFSQASLKKANLSEVNLRYSDLTEANLNEASLENATVVNCTIYGVSVWGTNTNGASFENLYISPDGRSGLPVDDLVLAPTIYLHRREQKTSQKFRQLCHLEEEAIKFAYILLNKYGEYSHTEGFRIYINVDEKTISKDWHQYQILQNQNSFSITHIPNYRDINLVLEGKAQSKVLLSIVDGITESRLAPSDVENLKTLIELEEQNQSQRFAIVVPILEQILKERQTDNFSDEHYRIERIDEEIILSISSSHKIELMRARVEGGQWKMVNSSLSQNAVKYFQKLKLAKKQSSTP
;
A
#
# COMPACT_ATOMS: atom_id res chain seq x y z
N MET A 1 -53.05 -23.31 18.18
CA MET A 1 -52.64 -24.61 17.60
C MET A 1 -51.20 -24.47 17.13
N ASN A 2 -50.29 -25.36 17.55
CA ASN A 2 -48.90 -25.31 17.07
C ASN A 2 -48.84 -25.50 15.55
N SER A 3 -47.95 -24.80 14.84
CA SER A 3 -47.84 -24.88 13.36
C SER A 3 -47.76 -26.32 12.84
N LEU A 4 -47.07 -27.18 13.60
CA LEU A 4 -46.91 -28.61 13.30
C LEU A 4 -48.23 -29.40 13.27
N SER A 5 -49.27 -28.98 13.99
CA SER A 5 -50.58 -29.66 13.99
C SER A 5 -51.43 -29.27 12.78
N ARG A 6 -51.21 -28.08 12.21
CA ARG A 6 -51.96 -27.57 11.05
C ARG A 6 -51.35 -28.04 9.72
N GLU A 7 -50.02 -28.08 9.63
CA GLU A 7 -49.30 -28.67 8.49
C GLU A 7 -49.68 -30.16 8.28
N LYS A 8 -49.82 -30.90 9.39
CA LYS A 8 -50.29 -32.31 9.41
C LYS A 8 -51.67 -32.50 8.80
N GLU A 9 -52.55 -31.51 8.92
CA GLU A 9 -53.91 -31.60 8.40
C GLU A 9 -54.01 -31.13 6.94
N ILE A 10 -53.24 -30.10 6.57
CA ILE A 10 -53.40 -29.38 5.30
C ILE A 10 -52.61 -30.04 4.16
N PHE A 11 -51.34 -30.39 4.38
CA PHE A 11 -50.49 -30.90 3.29
C PHE A 11 -51.03 -32.17 2.62
N PRO A 12 -51.52 -33.20 3.35
CA PRO A 12 -52.02 -34.41 2.72
C PRO A 12 -53.23 -34.17 1.82
N LYS A 13 -54.15 -33.30 2.26
CA LYS A 13 -55.35 -32.91 1.51
C LYS A 13 -55.00 -32.09 0.28
N LEU A 14 -54.19 -31.04 0.47
CA LEU A 14 -53.76 -30.13 -0.59
C LEU A 14 -53.00 -30.87 -1.71
N ILE A 15 -52.03 -31.71 -1.36
CA ILE A 15 -51.20 -32.40 -2.35
C ILE A 15 -52.04 -33.39 -3.16
N LYS A 16 -52.95 -34.11 -2.48
CA LYS A 16 -53.88 -35.02 -3.13
C LYS A 16 -54.85 -34.29 -4.06
N GLU A 17 -55.33 -33.11 -3.65
CA GLU A 17 -56.20 -32.25 -4.45
C GLU A 17 -55.48 -31.67 -5.67
N LEU A 18 -54.28 -31.10 -5.51
CA LEU A 18 -53.50 -30.53 -6.60
C LEU A 18 -53.11 -31.56 -7.66
N ARG A 19 -52.81 -32.79 -7.23
CA ARG A 19 -52.51 -33.90 -8.14
C ARG A 19 -53.77 -34.43 -8.83
N SER A 20 -54.83 -34.69 -8.07
CA SER A 20 -56.05 -35.33 -8.61
C SER A 20 -56.86 -34.38 -9.49
N SER A 21 -56.91 -33.08 -9.17
CA SER A 21 -57.54 -32.04 -10.01
C SER A 21 -56.89 -31.88 -11.38
N ARG A 22 -55.63 -32.30 -11.51
CA ARG A 22 -54.85 -32.26 -12.77
C ARG A 22 -54.72 -33.63 -13.43
N ASN A 23 -55.36 -34.66 -12.87
CA ASN A 23 -55.33 -36.04 -13.34
C ASN A 23 -53.91 -36.62 -13.53
N LEU A 24 -52.98 -36.22 -12.66
CA LEU A 24 -51.57 -36.64 -12.73
C LEU A 24 -51.32 -37.89 -11.88
N THR A 25 -50.46 -38.78 -12.37
CA THR A 25 -49.89 -39.85 -11.53
C THR A 25 -48.93 -39.26 -10.49
N GLN A 26 -48.66 -39.97 -9.39
CA GLN A 26 -47.68 -39.52 -8.40
C GLN A 26 -46.29 -39.32 -9.00
N ARG A 27 -45.93 -40.11 -10.02
CA ARG A 27 -44.67 -39.99 -10.76
C ARG A 27 -44.60 -38.71 -11.59
N GLU A 28 -45.68 -38.36 -12.28
CA GLU A 28 -45.75 -37.13 -13.09
C GLU A 28 -45.79 -35.89 -12.20
N PHE A 29 -46.55 -35.93 -11.10
CA PHE A 29 -46.61 -34.83 -10.14
C PHE A 29 -45.24 -34.55 -9.49
N ALA A 30 -44.47 -35.61 -9.20
CA ALA A 30 -43.13 -35.48 -8.64
C ALA A 30 -42.13 -34.76 -9.58
N GLN A 31 -42.37 -34.78 -10.89
CA GLN A 31 -41.53 -34.11 -11.89
C GLN A 31 -41.74 -32.58 -11.93
N LEU A 32 -42.81 -32.06 -11.33
CA LEU A 32 -43.10 -30.62 -11.29
C LEU A 32 -42.20 -29.85 -10.30
N PHE A 33 -41.47 -30.57 -9.44
CA PHE A 33 -40.62 -29.98 -8.40
C PHE A 33 -39.16 -29.87 -8.84
N SER A 34 -38.50 -28.78 -8.42
CA SER A 34 -37.05 -28.59 -8.57
C SER A 34 -36.43 -28.28 -7.20
N PRO A 35 -35.46 -29.07 -6.70
CA PRO A 35 -35.00 -30.34 -7.27
C PRO A 35 -36.10 -31.41 -7.32
N ARG A 36 -35.97 -32.38 -8.25
CA ARG A 36 -36.99 -33.42 -8.46
C ARG A 36 -37.26 -34.24 -7.21
N VAL A 37 -38.54 -34.50 -6.96
CA VAL A 37 -39.02 -35.32 -5.85
C VAL A 37 -39.29 -36.74 -6.37
N THR A 38 -39.25 -37.75 -5.49
CA THR A 38 -39.58 -39.13 -5.89
C THR A 38 -41.08 -39.40 -5.78
N GLN A 39 -41.62 -40.34 -6.56
CA GLN A 39 -43.03 -40.75 -6.46
C GLN A 39 -43.39 -41.25 -5.04
N GLN A 40 -42.43 -41.89 -4.36
CA GLN A 40 -42.60 -42.40 -2.99
C GLN A 40 -42.75 -41.26 -1.97
N ALA A 41 -42.02 -40.15 -2.15
CA ALA A 41 -42.19 -38.96 -1.32
C ALA A 41 -43.55 -38.31 -1.53
N ILE A 42 -44.06 -38.24 -2.77
CA ILE A 42 -45.42 -37.76 -3.04
C ILE A 42 -46.46 -38.65 -2.33
N ALA A 43 -46.30 -39.98 -2.40
CA ALA A 43 -47.19 -40.91 -1.71
C ALA A 43 -47.16 -40.73 -0.17
N GLN A 44 -45.98 -40.49 0.42
CA GLN A 44 -45.83 -40.20 1.84
C GLN A 44 -46.48 -38.88 2.23
N TRP A 45 -46.39 -37.85 1.38
CA TRP A 45 -47.03 -36.57 1.62
C TRP A 45 -48.56 -36.66 1.57
N GLU A 46 -49.13 -37.38 0.60
CA GLU A 46 -50.58 -37.61 0.51
C GLU A 46 -51.15 -38.42 1.69
N ARG A 47 -50.33 -39.26 2.33
CA ARG A 47 -50.71 -40.01 3.54
C ARG A 47 -50.46 -39.24 4.84
N GLY A 48 -49.69 -38.16 4.79
CA GLY A 48 -49.27 -37.41 5.98
C GLY A 48 -48.15 -38.08 6.79
N ASP A 49 -47.46 -39.04 6.21
CA ASP A 49 -46.30 -39.72 6.82
C ASP A 49 -45.06 -38.81 6.86
N ALA A 50 -44.98 -37.86 5.91
CA ALA A 50 -43.93 -36.85 5.81
C ALA A 50 -44.49 -35.56 5.18
N PHE A 51 -43.81 -34.42 5.35
CA PHE A 51 -44.25 -33.13 4.79
C PHE A 51 -43.25 -32.59 3.76
N PRO A 52 -43.72 -31.81 2.76
CA PRO A 52 -42.83 -31.17 1.80
C PRO A 52 -41.94 -30.15 2.50
N ALA A 53 -40.64 -30.21 2.23
CA ALA A 53 -39.68 -29.20 2.69
C ALA A 53 -40.01 -27.81 2.12
N ARG A 54 -39.70 -26.74 2.87
CA ARG A 54 -40.03 -25.34 2.50
C ARG A 54 -39.61 -24.92 1.10
N LYS A 55 -38.47 -25.44 0.60
CA LYS A 55 -38.00 -25.18 -0.77
C LYS A 55 -38.99 -25.59 -1.88
N TYR A 56 -39.92 -26.50 -1.59
CA TYR A 56 -40.94 -26.94 -2.55
C TYR A 56 -42.27 -26.16 -2.44
N TRP A 57 -42.37 -25.25 -1.46
CA TRP A 57 -43.63 -24.56 -1.17
C TRP A 57 -43.98 -23.54 -2.23
N GLN A 58 -43.00 -22.92 -2.88
CA GLN A 58 -43.24 -22.02 -4.00
C GLN A 58 -43.89 -22.74 -5.20
N THR A 59 -43.45 -23.97 -5.48
CA THR A 59 -44.09 -24.80 -6.51
C THR A 59 -45.52 -25.19 -6.10
N LEU A 60 -45.73 -25.56 -4.84
CA LEU A 60 -47.09 -25.88 -4.33
C LEU A 60 -48.01 -24.66 -4.33
N ALA A 61 -47.50 -23.47 -4.00
CA ALA A 61 -48.22 -22.20 -4.03
C ALA A 61 -48.67 -21.87 -5.45
N SER A 62 -47.74 -21.93 -6.40
CA SER A 62 -48.03 -21.72 -7.82
C SER A 62 -49.05 -22.73 -8.35
N LEU A 63 -48.93 -24.02 -7.98
CA LEU A 63 -49.92 -25.03 -8.33
C LEU A 63 -51.28 -24.80 -7.66
N ALA A 64 -51.31 -24.22 -6.46
CA ALA A 64 -52.55 -23.85 -5.77
C ALA A 64 -53.16 -22.53 -6.27
N GLY A 65 -52.52 -21.84 -7.21
CA GLY A 65 -52.97 -20.53 -7.69
C GLY A 65 -52.83 -19.43 -6.63
N MET A 66 -51.91 -19.61 -5.68
CA MET A 66 -51.63 -18.67 -4.58
C MET A 66 -50.24 -18.04 -4.77
N ASP A 67 -50.08 -16.81 -4.31
CA ASP A 67 -48.72 -16.30 -4.08
C ASP A 67 -48.09 -16.98 -2.85
N LEU A 68 -46.76 -16.86 -2.72
CA LEU A 68 -46.03 -17.56 -1.67
C LEU A 68 -46.46 -17.11 -0.26
N GLY A 69 -46.83 -15.84 -0.07
CA GLY A 69 -47.32 -15.31 1.20
C GLY A 69 -48.70 -15.88 1.56
N GLN A 70 -49.64 -15.87 0.62
CA GLN A 70 -50.94 -16.52 0.77
C GLN A 70 -50.80 -18.02 1.09
N PHE A 71 -49.83 -18.68 0.48
CA PHE A 71 -49.56 -20.09 0.75
C PHE A 71 -49.04 -20.32 2.18
N TYR A 72 -48.17 -19.45 2.70
CA TYR A 72 -47.70 -19.50 4.08
C TYR A 72 -48.84 -19.35 5.09
N GLU A 73 -49.77 -18.43 4.84
CA GLU A 73 -50.98 -18.25 5.65
C GLU A 73 -51.91 -19.47 5.57
N TYR A 74 -52.11 -20.00 4.35
CA TYR A 74 -52.95 -21.16 4.09
C TYR A 74 -52.47 -22.39 4.86
N VAL A 75 -51.18 -22.73 4.79
CA VAL A 75 -50.59 -23.90 5.49
C VAL A 75 -50.31 -23.65 6.98
N GLY A 76 -50.54 -22.43 7.47
CA GLY A 76 -50.45 -22.10 8.90
C GLY A 76 -49.04 -21.79 9.41
N ILE A 77 -48.10 -21.41 8.53
CA ILE A 77 -46.80 -20.81 8.90
C ILE A 77 -46.77 -19.33 8.47
N GLY A 78 -47.83 -18.59 8.81
CA GLY A 78 -47.95 -17.14 8.65
C GLY A 78 -48.76 -16.58 9.82
N SER A 79 -48.33 -15.43 10.33
CA SER A 79 -48.62 -14.85 11.65
C SER A 79 -50.05 -15.02 12.17
N THR A 80 -50.18 -15.67 13.34
CA THR A 80 -51.29 -15.36 14.25
C THR A 80 -50.98 -14.03 14.94
N SER A 81 -51.33 -12.92 14.30
CA SER A 81 -51.56 -11.66 15.01
C SER A 81 -52.64 -10.86 14.29
N THR A 82 -53.76 -10.71 14.97
CA THR A 82 -54.90 -9.86 14.62
C THR A 82 -54.48 -8.42 14.24
N PRO A 83 -54.89 -7.88 13.08
CA PRO A 83 -54.71 -6.48 12.69
C PRO A 83 -55.77 -5.58 13.36
N SER A 84 -55.78 -5.55 14.70
CA SER A 84 -56.67 -4.65 15.45
C SER A 84 -56.08 -4.09 16.73
N LEU A 85 -54.89 -4.55 17.15
CA LEU A 85 -54.19 -3.95 18.28
C LEU A 85 -52.99 -3.11 17.81
N LEU A 86 -52.29 -3.51 16.73
CA LEU A 86 -51.08 -2.81 16.30
C LEU A 86 -51.40 -1.49 15.60
N GLU A 87 -52.38 -1.48 14.68
CA GLU A 87 -52.89 -0.23 14.08
C GLU A 87 -53.52 0.69 15.13
N ASP A 88 -54.21 0.10 16.11
CA ASP A 88 -54.91 0.82 17.17
C ASP A 88 -53.91 1.38 18.22
N ILE A 89 -52.82 0.65 18.49
CA ILE A 89 -51.67 1.12 19.29
C ILE A 89 -50.88 2.16 18.50
N ILE A 90 -50.65 2.00 17.19
CA ILE A 90 -49.96 2.99 16.36
C ILE A 90 -50.77 4.29 16.28
N LEU A 91 -52.11 4.20 16.14
CA LEU A 91 -53.02 5.35 16.21
C LEU A 91 -53.03 5.99 17.59
N LYS A 92 -53.05 5.21 18.68
CA LYS A 92 -52.94 5.71 20.06
C LYS A 92 -51.58 6.35 20.34
N LEU A 93 -50.47 5.73 19.92
CA LEU A 93 -49.11 6.28 20.05
C LEU A 93 -48.93 7.56 19.23
N LYS A 94 -49.58 7.68 18.06
CA LYS A 94 -49.63 8.90 17.26
C LYS A 94 -50.44 10.02 17.92
N SER A 95 -51.41 9.69 18.78
CA SER A 95 -52.23 10.65 19.53
C SER A 95 -51.70 11.00 20.93
N LEU A 96 -50.71 10.26 21.45
CA LEU A 96 -50.09 10.55 22.74
C LEU A 96 -49.29 11.86 22.74
N THR A 97 -49.41 12.59 23.83
CA THR A 97 -48.60 13.77 24.12
C THR A 97 -47.14 13.38 24.41
N THR A 98 -46.22 14.33 24.28
CA THR A 98 -44.79 14.10 24.55
C THR A 98 -44.54 13.53 25.96
N SER A 99 -45.36 13.93 26.93
CA SER A 99 -45.25 13.50 28.32
C SER A 99 -45.72 12.06 28.56
N GLU A 100 -46.73 11.60 27.82
CA GLU A 100 -47.21 10.22 27.92
C GLU A 100 -46.26 9.22 27.25
N LEU A 101 -45.62 9.64 26.15
CA LEU A 101 -44.53 8.89 25.52
C LEU A 101 -43.29 8.78 26.43
N GLU A 102 -42.97 9.81 27.22
CA GLU A 102 -41.87 9.80 28.21
C GLU A 102 -42.11 8.78 29.33
N ILE A 103 -43.34 8.70 29.88
CA ILE A 103 -43.67 7.76 30.96
C ILE A 103 -43.58 6.31 30.45
N ILE A 104 -44.09 6.05 29.24
CA ILE A 104 -44.02 4.72 28.64
C ILE A 104 -42.57 4.34 28.31
N SER A 105 -41.74 5.27 27.82
CA SER A 105 -40.34 4.95 27.52
C SER A 105 -39.55 4.56 28.77
N GLN A 106 -39.75 5.26 29.89
CA GLN A 106 -39.08 4.93 31.17
C GLN A 106 -39.43 3.51 31.65
N VAL A 107 -40.73 3.17 31.69
CA VAL A 107 -41.19 1.86 32.16
C VAL A 107 -40.72 0.72 31.25
N THR A 108 -40.66 0.96 29.94
CA THR A 108 -40.26 -0.06 28.96
C THR A 108 -38.74 -0.27 28.96
N VAL A 109 -37.94 0.79 29.14
CA VAL A 109 -36.47 0.71 29.26
C VAL A 109 -36.05 -0.06 30.51
N GLU A 110 -36.69 0.19 31.66
CA GLU A 110 -36.39 -0.53 32.91
C GLU A 110 -36.64 -2.05 32.79
N GLN A 111 -37.73 -2.46 32.13
CA GLN A 111 -38.04 -3.88 31.92
C GLN A 111 -37.15 -4.55 30.86
N SER A 112 -36.71 -3.78 29.86
CA SER A 112 -35.90 -4.32 28.75
C SER A 112 -34.44 -4.47 29.15
N ASN A 113 -33.89 -3.53 29.94
CA ASN A 113 -32.57 -3.65 30.56
C ASN A 113 -32.50 -4.85 31.51
N PHE A 114 -33.62 -5.20 32.17
CA PHE A 114 -33.71 -6.38 33.03
C PHE A 114 -33.72 -7.71 32.25
N LEU A 115 -34.16 -7.72 30.99
CA LEU A 115 -34.36 -8.94 30.18
C LEU A 115 -33.36 -9.11 29.04
N GLY A 116 -32.60 -8.07 28.66
CA GLY A 116 -31.59 -8.14 27.59
C GLY A 116 -32.17 -8.33 26.19
N ILE A 117 -33.40 -7.86 25.93
CA ILE A 117 -34.12 -8.09 24.66
C ILE A 117 -34.24 -6.77 23.89
N SER A 118 -33.65 -6.68 22.70
CA SER A 118 -34.06 -5.70 21.67
C SER A 118 -35.44 -6.11 21.14
N SER A 119 -36.48 -5.36 21.53
CA SER A 119 -37.86 -5.64 21.11
C SER A 119 -38.26 -4.74 19.94
N PRO A 120 -38.87 -5.26 18.87
CA PRO A 120 -39.42 -4.46 17.76
C PRO A 120 -40.37 -3.33 18.20
N ARG A 121 -41.01 -3.48 19.39
CA ARG A 121 -41.88 -2.45 19.97
C ARG A 121 -41.12 -1.19 20.41
N ILE A 122 -39.86 -1.33 20.85
CA ILE A 122 -39.04 -0.22 21.35
C ILE A 122 -38.54 0.62 20.17
N ASN A 123 -38.12 -0.04 19.07
CA ASN A 123 -37.77 0.62 17.81
C ASN A 123 -38.91 1.51 17.31
N ASN A 124 -40.15 1.01 17.33
CA ASN A 124 -41.31 1.75 16.85
C ASN A 124 -41.62 3.04 17.64
N GLN A 125 -41.28 3.09 18.94
CA GLN A 125 -41.52 4.29 19.76
C GLN A 125 -40.50 5.39 19.47
N TYR A 126 -39.20 5.05 19.47
CA TYR A 126 -38.15 6.02 19.16
C TYR A 126 -38.27 6.49 17.71
N LEU A 127 -38.59 5.59 16.79
CA LEU A 127 -38.85 5.91 15.40
C LEU A 127 -40.03 6.90 15.24
N ALA A 128 -41.09 6.77 16.03
CA ALA A 128 -42.21 7.74 16.00
C ALA A 128 -41.78 9.14 16.46
N ILE A 129 -40.82 9.27 17.38
CA ILE A 129 -40.25 10.56 17.79
C ILE A 129 -39.29 11.07 16.70
N LEU A 130 -38.45 10.20 16.15
CA LEU A 130 -37.49 10.51 15.10
C LEU A 130 -38.20 11.10 13.86
N LYS A 131 -39.33 10.48 13.45
CA LYS A 131 -40.18 10.96 12.34
C LYS A 131 -40.85 12.31 12.58
N LYS A 132 -40.88 12.83 13.82
CA LYS A 132 -41.33 14.21 14.12
C LYS A 132 -40.26 15.26 13.78
N GLY A 133 -39.06 14.83 13.37
CA GLY A 133 -37.98 15.69 12.89
C GLY A 133 -37.02 16.16 13.98
N ALA A 134 -35.89 16.74 13.55
CA ALA A 134 -34.74 17.07 14.40
C ALA A 134 -35.10 17.91 15.63
N LYS A 135 -36.01 18.90 15.49
CA LYS A 135 -36.42 19.77 16.62
C LYS A 135 -37.12 18.98 17.73
N ALA A 136 -38.03 18.07 17.36
CA ALA A 136 -38.77 17.26 18.32
C ALA A 136 -37.84 16.23 18.97
N TRP A 137 -37.01 15.57 18.16
CA TRP A 137 -36.02 14.61 18.62
C TRP A 137 -35.01 15.24 19.58
N ASN A 138 -34.36 16.34 19.20
CA ASN A 138 -33.35 17.00 20.02
C ASN A 138 -33.96 17.56 21.32
N LYS A 139 -35.20 18.08 21.28
CA LYS A 139 -35.92 18.50 22.50
C LYS A 139 -36.17 17.32 23.43
N TRP A 140 -36.52 16.15 22.90
CA TRP A 140 -36.70 14.93 23.69
C TRP A 140 -35.38 14.42 24.25
N ARG A 141 -34.30 14.39 23.46
CA ARG A 141 -32.93 14.03 23.93
C ARG A 141 -32.46 14.91 25.06
N ASN A 142 -32.64 16.23 24.97
CA ASN A 142 -32.23 17.16 26.02
C ASN A 142 -32.95 16.92 27.36
N LYS A 143 -34.17 16.38 27.34
CA LYS A 143 -34.91 16.00 28.55
C LYS A 143 -34.56 14.61 29.06
N ASN A 144 -34.03 13.75 28.19
CA ASN A 144 -33.78 12.34 28.46
C ASN A 144 -32.33 11.96 28.12
N PRO A 145 -31.32 12.63 28.71
CA PRO A 145 -29.92 12.44 28.32
C PRO A 145 -29.41 11.02 28.60
N ASP A 146 -29.90 10.40 29.69
CA ASP A 146 -29.45 9.08 30.15
C ASP A 146 -30.11 7.91 29.40
N ILE A 147 -31.13 8.20 28.58
CA ILE A 147 -31.80 7.16 27.78
C ILE A 147 -30.95 6.91 26.53
N ILE A 148 -30.63 5.65 26.27
CA ILE A 148 -29.97 5.21 25.04
C ILE A 148 -31.05 4.85 24.01
N PRO A 149 -31.24 5.64 22.93
CA PRO A 149 -32.25 5.33 21.94
C PRO A 149 -31.94 4.00 21.23
N GLN A 150 -32.94 3.12 21.12
CA GLN A 150 -32.82 1.82 20.45
C GLN A 150 -33.42 1.92 19.05
N LEU A 151 -32.57 1.85 18.04
CA LEU A 151 -32.90 2.02 16.63
C LEU A 151 -32.20 0.95 15.76
N SER A 152 -31.72 -0.14 16.36
CA SER A 152 -30.99 -1.20 15.67
C SER A 152 -31.89 -1.97 14.70
N GLY A 153 -31.31 -2.33 13.54
CA GLY A 153 -31.94 -3.09 12.47
C GLY A 153 -33.01 -2.34 11.67
N ILE A 154 -33.14 -1.02 11.86
CA ILE A 154 -34.11 -0.21 11.11
C ILE A 154 -33.62 0.00 9.68
N ASP A 155 -34.54 -0.15 8.72
CA ASP A 155 -34.35 0.31 7.35
C ASP A 155 -34.93 1.72 7.19
N LEU A 156 -34.04 2.72 7.03
CA LEU A 156 -34.46 4.12 6.94
C LEU A 156 -35.21 4.43 5.63
N ASN A 157 -35.06 3.62 4.59
CA ASN A 157 -35.80 3.78 3.34
C ASN A 157 -37.24 3.27 3.49
N GLU A 158 -37.44 2.10 4.10
CA GLU A 158 -38.80 1.58 4.39
C GLU A 158 -39.57 2.53 5.33
N GLU A 159 -38.85 3.22 6.20
CA GLU A 159 -39.45 4.15 7.15
C GLU A 159 -39.63 5.59 6.63
N ASP A 160 -39.24 5.87 5.39
CA ASP A 160 -39.27 7.19 4.74
C ASP A 160 -38.49 8.28 5.53
N CYS A 161 -37.43 7.86 6.23
CA CYS A 161 -36.58 8.72 7.06
C CYS A 161 -35.35 9.22 6.30
N LYS A 162 -35.57 10.07 5.29
CA LYS A 162 -34.49 10.51 4.36
C LYS A 162 -33.55 11.59 4.88
N ASN A 163 -33.94 12.30 5.96
CA ASN A 163 -33.17 13.43 6.48
C ASN A 163 -33.08 13.41 8.01
N LEU A 164 -31.89 13.07 8.48
CA LEU A 164 -31.45 13.06 9.87
C LEU A 164 -30.36 14.12 10.15
N SER A 165 -30.29 15.16 9.31
CA SER A 165 -29.34 16.26 9.48
C SER A 165 -29.52 16.97 10.82
N GLY A 166 -28.43 17.15 11.56
CA GLY A 166 -28.42 17.86 12.85
C GLY A 166 -29.16 17.16 14.00
N PHE A 167 -29.49 15.88 13.86
CA PHE A 167 -30.04 15.10 14.97
C PHE A 167 -28.96 14.83 16.02
N ASN A 168 -29.32 14.86 17.31
CA ASN A 168 -28.51 14.34 18.40
C ASN A 168 -28.83 12.84 18.59
N LEU A 169 -28.06 11.99 17.96
CA LEU A 169 -28.09 10.53 18.07
C LEU A 169 -26.97 10.00 18.99
N ASP A 170 -26.46 10.83 19.91
CA ASP A 170 -25.38 10.45 20.81
C ASP A 170 -25.78 9.23 21.66
N GLY A 171 -24.89 8.25 21.69
CA GLY A 171 -25.02 6.96 22.37
C GLY A 171 -26.04 6.01 21.74
N ALA A 172 -26.78 6.41 20.70
CA ALA A 172 -27.87 5.59 20.16
C ALA A 172 -27.39 4.24 19.64
N ASP A 173 -28.20 3.20 19.89
CA ASP A 173 -28.01 1.89 19.27
C ASP A 173 -28.60 1.90 17.86
N LEU A 174 -27.73 1.95 16.88
CA LEU A 174 -27.98 1.98 15.44
C LEU A 174 -27.33 0.76 14.75
N ALA A 175 -27.09 -0.32 15.50
CA ALA A 175 -26.50 -1.53 14.95
C ALA A 175 -27.37 -2.08 13.82
N ASP A 176 -26.75 -2.60 12.76
CA ASP A 176 -27.43 -3.17 11.59
C ASP A 176 -28.42 -2.22 10.88
N LEU A 177 -28.36 -0.91 11.15
CA LEU A 177 -29.16 0.10 10.47
C LEU A 177 -28.85 0.08 8.96
N SER A 178 -29.89 0.09 8.11
CA SER A 178 -29.73 0.21 6.67
C SER A 178 -30.28 1.54 6.14
N GLY A 179 -29.65 2.05 5.08
CA GLY A 179 -30.08 3.28 4.44
C GLY A 179 -29.37 3.56 3.13
N TYR A 180 -30.13 4.05 2.16
CA TYR A 180 -29.67 4.54 0.87
C TYR A 180 -30.10 6.00 0.68
N ALA A 181 -29.17 6.86 0.25
CA ALA A 181 -29.44 8.28 -0.03
C ALA A 181 -30.08 9.04 1.15
N ILE A 182 -29.56 8.79 2.36
CA ILE A 182 -29.99 9.43 3.61
C ILE A 182 -28.99 10.54 3.98
N SER A 183 -29.47 11.66 4.50
CA SER A 183 -28.57 12.71 5.03
C SER A 183 -28.52 12.70 6.55
N PHE A 184 -27.34 12.47 7.12
CA PHE A 184 -26.96 12.67 8.52
C PHE A 184 -26.07 13.91 8.70
N LYS A 185 -26.12 14.85 7.76
CA LYS A 185 -25.22 16.00 7.73
C LYS A 185 -25.23 16.76 9.07
N GLY A 186 -24.05 16.90 9.67
CA GLY A 186 -23.89 17.59 10.95
C GLY A 186 -24.63 16.95 12.13
N ALA A 187 -25.10 15.71 12.01
CA ALA A 187 -25.67 14.97 13.14
C ALA A 187 -24.59 14.68 14.19
N SER A 188 -24.99 14.64 15.47
CA SER A 188 -24.14 14.13 16.54
C SER A 188 -24.46 12.66 16.76
N LEU A 189 -23.43 11.83 16.71
CA LEU A 189 -23.42 10.36 16.82
C LEU A 189 -22.28 9.96 17.78
N ASP A 190 -21.96 10.81 18.77
CA ASP A 190 -20.90 10.55 19.74
C ASP A 190 -21.22 9.25 20.49
N GLN A 191 -20.28 8.31 20.52
CA GLN A 191 -20.43 6.99 21.15
C GLN A 191 -21.61 6.15 20.61
N ALA A 192 -22.17 6.50 19.44
CA ALA A 192 -23.25 5.71 18.84
C ALA A 192 -22.76 4.32 18.40
N ASN A 193 -23.62 3.31 18.51
CA ASN A 193 -23.33 1.97 18.03
C ASN A 193 -23.87 1.78 16.61
N LEU A 194 -23.01 1.81 15.60
CA LEU A 194 -23.30 1.59 14.18
C LEU A 194 -22.72 0.25 13.68
N LYS A 195 -22.47 -0.70 14.59
CA LYS A 195 -21.90 -2.00 14.24
C LYS A 195 -22.75 -2.69 13.17
N GLY A 196 -22.12 -3.17 12.11
CA GLY A 196 -22.80 -3.86 11.01
C GLY A 196 -23.75 -3.00 10.16
N ALA A 197 -23.81 -1.68 10.39
CA ALA A 197 -24.66 -0.79 9.62
C ALA A 197 -24.34 -0.83 8.12
N LYS A 198 -25.37 -0.72 7.28
CA LYS A 198 -25.28 -0.81 5.82
C LYS A 198 -25.78 0.49 5.20
N LEU A 199 -24.85 1.41 5.00
CA LEU A 199 -25.13 2.75 4.49
C LEU A 199 -24.52 2.90 3.11
N THR A 200 -25.32 3.34 2.14
CA THR A 200 -24.87 3.57 0.77
C THR A 200 -25.32 4.93 0.29
N ASP A 201 -24.44 5.72 -0.32
CA ASP A 201 -24.76 7.07 -0.81
C ASP A 201 -25.30 7.99 0.30
N VAL A 202 -24.77 7.84 1.52
CA VAL A 202 -25.23 8.58 2.71
C VAL A 202 -24.34 9.79 2.97
N ASP A 203 -24.95 10.94 3.27
CA ASP A 203 -24.23 12.17 3.64
C ASP A 203 -24.03 12.26 5.16
N LEU A 204 -22.85 11.90 5.64
CA LEU A 204 -22.36 12.06 7.02
C LEU A 204 -21.39 13.27 7.13
N SER A 205 -21.41 14.21 6.18
CA SER A 205 -20.49 15.34 6.22
C SER A 205 -20.70 16.17 7.48
N HIS A 206 -19.59 16.61 8.09
CA HIS A 206 -19.58 17.34 9.37
C HIS A 206 -20.20 16.60 10.57
N ALA A 207 -20.51 15.31 10.47
CA ALA A 207 -21.05 14.55 11.59
C ALA A 207 -20.01 14.37 12.72
N ASN A 208 -20.47 14.32 13.96
CA ASN A 208 -19.65 13.99 15.13
C ASN A 208 -19.81 12.50 15.43
N LEU A 209 -18.83 11.68 15.07
CA LEU A 209 -18.78 10.22 15.23
C LEU A 209 -17.67 9.81 16.22
N ARG A 210 -17.31 10.70 17.15
CA ARG A 210 -16.27 10.42 18.16
C ARG A 210 -16.66 9.19 18.96
N GLU A 211 -15.69 8.31 19.19
CA GLU A 211 -15.86 7.07 19.96
C GLU A 211 -17.01 6.16 19.46
N ALA A 212 -17.56 6.40 18.26
CA ALA A 212 -18.62 5.59 17.68
C ALA A 212 -18.10 4.20 17.28
N ASN A 213 -18.95 3.18 17.39
CA ASN A 213 -18.64 1.83 16.98
C ASN A 213 -19.19 1.55 15.57
N LEU A 214 -18.33 1.54 14.57
CA LEU A 214 -18.63 1.17 13.18
C LEU A 214 -17.97 -0.17 12.79
N GLU A 215 -17.70 -1.05 13.75
CA GLU A 215 -17.14 -2.38 13.48
C GLU A 215 -18.00 -3.13 12.44
N GLU A 216 -17.35 -3.71 11.43
CA GLU A 216 -18.00 -4.47 10.35
C GLU A 216 -19.09 -3.71 9.56
N ALA A 217 -19.16 -2.38 9.68
CA ALA A 217 -20.08 -1.56 8.91
C ALA A 217 -19.70 -1.55 7.41
N THR A 218 -20.71 -1.48 6.54
CA THR A 218 -20.56 -1.29 5.10
C THR A 218 -21.00 0.13 4.74
N LEU A 219 -20.04 0.96 4.36
CA LEU A 219 -20.18 2.40 4.11
C LEU A 219 -19.71 2.73 2.69
N SER A 220 -20.50 2.33 1.69
CA SER A 220 -20.17 2.54 0.28
C SER A 220 -20.63 3.90 -0.22
N ASP A 221 -19.78 4.61 -0.96
CA ASP A 221 -20.12 5.90 -1.59
C ASP A 221 -20.62 6.96 -0.57
N VAL A 222 -20.18 6.86 0.69
CA VAL A 222 -20.60 7.80 1.75
C VAL A 222 -19.79 9.09 1.71
N ASN A 223 -20.41 10.20 2.08
CA ASN A 223 -19.70 11.45 2.31
C ASN A 223 -19.44 11.67 3.80
N LEU A 224 -18.20 11.47 4.24
CA LEU A 224 -17.69 11.72 5.59
C LEU A 224 -16.80 12.97 5.64
N SER A 225 -16.86 13.85 4.64
CA SER A 225 -15.99 15.03 4.59
C SER A 225 -16.22 15.91 5.82
N HIS A 226 -15.13 16.36 6.44
CA HIS A 226 -15.13 17.13 7.69
C HIS A 226 -15.76 16.43 8.92
N ALA A 227 -16.08 15.14 8.86
CA ALA A 227 -16.59 14.41 10.02
C ALA A 227 -15.49 14.20 11.08
N ASP A 228 -15.88 14.10 12.34
CA ASP A 228 -14.98 13.78 13.44
C ASP A 228 -15.21 12.34 13.92
N LEU A 229 -14.29 11.45 13.58
CA LEU A 229 -14.23 10.04 13.98
C LEU A 229 -13.10 9.79 14.99
N THR A 230 -12.72 10.79 15.80
CA THR A 230 -11.68 10.65 16.83
C THR A 230 -12.00 9.47 17.74
N LYS A 231 -11.06 8.53 17.88
CA LYS A 231 -11.20 7.26 18.63
C LYS A 231 -12.35 6.34 18.20
N ALA A 232 -12.95 6.54 17.03
CA ALA A 232 -13.97 5.63 16.52
C ALA A 232 -13.40 4.22 16.26
N ILE A 233 -14.25 3.20 16.32
CA ILE A 233 -13.89 1.80 16.06
C ILE A 233 -14.44 1.43 14.69
N LEU A 234 -13.58 1.26 13.69
CA LEU A 234 -13.91 0.87 12.32
C LEU A 234 -13.27 -0.47 11.94
N ILE A 235 -13.10 -1.36 12.90
CA ILE A 235 -12.44 -2.66 12.70
C ILE A 235 -13.22 -3.45 11.64
N LYS A 236 -12.52 -3.90 10.59
CA LYS A 236 -13.09 -4.64 9.45
C LYS A 236 -14.26 -3.94 8.74
N ALA A 237 -14.41 -2.62 8.88
CA ALA A 237 -15.39 -1.88 8.12
C ALA A 237 -15.01 -1.85 6.64
N SER A 238 -16.01 -1.81 5.75
CA SER A 238 -15.82 -1.52 4.33
C SER A 238 -16.23 -0.07 4.07
N ILE A 239 -15.31 0.76 3.58
CA ILE A 239 -15.50 2.22 3.41
C ILE A 239 -15.11 2.62 1.98
N ASN A 240 -15.58 1.85 1.01
CA ASN A 240 -15.19 1.97 -0.39
C ASN A 240 -15.82 3.21 -1.04
N ASN A 241 -15.06 3.87 -1.92
CA ASN A 241 -15.45 5.09 -2.66
C ASN A 241 -15.87 6.28 -1.77
N ALA A 242 -15.51 6.28 -0.49
CA ALA A 242 -15.98 7.30 0.43
C ALA A 242 -15.23 8.64 0.28
N LEU A 243 -15.96 9.74 0.46
CA LEU A 243 -15.39 11.08 0.53
C LEU A 243 -15.05 11.40 1.98
N LEU A 244 -13.77 11.32 2.35
CA LEU A 244 -13.26 11.51 3.73
C LEU A 244 -12.37 12.76 3.85
N SER A 245 -12.50 13.68 2.89
CA SER A 245 -11.64 14.87 2.84
C SER A 245 -11.78 15.68 4.13
N LYS A 246 -10.65 16.04 4.73
CA LYS A 246 -10.58 16.79 6.00
C LYS A 246 -11.30 16.14 7.20
N ALA A 247 -11.58 14.84 7.15
CA ALA A 247 -12.11 14.12 8.31
C ALA A 247 -11.01 13.90 9.37
N THR A 248 -11.43 13.73 10.63
CA THR A 248 -10.51 13.44 11.75
C THR A 248 -10.69 12.01 12.22
N PHE A 249 -9.64 11.20 12.14
CA PHE A 249 -9.54 9.81 12.59
C PHE A 249 -8.51 9.65 13.72
N ASP A 250 -8.17 10.73 14.41
CA ASP A 250 -7.13 10.70 15.43
C ASP A 250 -7.44 9.61 16.48
N ARG A 251 -6.48 8.71 16.70
CA ARG A 251 -6.60 7.55 17.60
C ARG A 251 -7.74 6.56 17.26
N ALA A 252 -8.33 6.63 16.07
CA ALA A 252 -9.32 5.65 15.62
C ALA A 252 -8.68 4.29 15.34
N SER A 253 -9.48 3.22 15.40
CA SER A 253 -9.06 1.87 15.05
C SER A 253 -9.70 1.40 13.76
N LEU A 254 -8.94 1.42 12.66
CA LEU A 254 -9.33 0.95 11.33
C LEU A 254 -8.71 -0.42 10.98
N ARG A 255 -8.33 -1.21 12.00
CA ARG A 255 -7.62 -2.48 11.79
C ARG A 255 -8.41 -3.40 10.86
N GLY A 256 -7.76 -3.87 9.80
CA GLY A 256 -8.34 -4.78 8.81
C GLY A 256 -9.49 -4.19 7.98
N ALA A 257 -9.68 -2.87 7.99
CA ALA A 257 -10.71 -2.23 7.17
C ALA A 257 -10.37 -2.33 5.68
N ASP A 258 -11.41 -2.44 4.85
CA ASP A 258 -11.29 -2.44 3.39
C ASP A 258 -11.72 -1.07 2.87
N ILE A 259 -10.75 -0.29 2.39
CA ILE A 259 -10.93 1.11 2.02
C ILE A 259 -10.32 1.35 0.63
N ILE A 260 -11.11 1.04 -0.38
CA ILE A 260 -10.72 1.13 -1.79
C ILE A 260 -11.27 2.42 -2.40
N ASP A 261 -10.41 3.12 -3.14
CA ASP A 261 -10.77 4.32 -3.92
C ASP A 261 -11.39 5.46 -3.08
N ALA A 262 -10.90 5.61 -1.85
CA ALA A 262 -11.40 6.60 -0.90
C ALA A 262 -10.59 7.91 -0.94
N ASN A 263 -11.25 9.04 -0.68
CA ASN A 263 -10.60 10.35 -0.64
C ASN A 263 -10.31 10.79 0.80
N PHE A 264 -9.08 10.59 1.28
CA PHE A 264 -8.57 11.08 2.57
C PHE A 264 -7.80 12.41 2.46
N SER A 265 -8.00 13.19 1.40
CA SER A 265 -7.25 14.43 1.23
C SER A 265 -7.40 15.35 2.44
N GLN A 266 -6.26 15.80 2.99
CA GLN A 266 -6.18 16.64 4.20
C GLN A 266 -6.81 16.02 5.46
N ALA A 267 -7.06 14.72 5.51
CA ALA A 267 -7.57 14.05 6.69
C ALA A 267 -6.49 13.93 7.78
N SER A 268 -6.90 13.94 9.05
CA SER A 268 -6.01 13.67 10.18
C SER A 268 -6.20 12.23 10.64
N LEU A 269 -5.14 11.43 10.67
CA LEU A 269 -5.11 10.02 11.09
C LEU A 269 -4.04 9.82 12.19
N LYS A 270 -3.81 10.83 13.03
CA LYS A 270 -2.70 10.80 14.00
C LYS A 270 -2.93 9.69 15.00
N LYS A 271 -1.91 8.87 15.24
CA LYS A 271 -1.99 7.74 16.19
C LYS A 271 -3.12 6.76 15.87
N ALA A 272 -3.65 6.75 14.65
CA ALA A 272 -4.66 5.80 14.23
C ALA A 272 -4.04 4.41 14.07
N ASN A 273 -4.80 3.36 14.37
CA ASN A 273 -4.44 2.00 14.07
C ASN A 273 -4.99 1.61 12.70
N LEU A 274 -4.12 1.59 11.69
CA LEU A 274 -4.41 1.19 10.31
C LEU A 274 -3.74 -0.18 9.99
N SER A 275 -3.43 -1.00 11.00
CA SER A 275 -2.82 -2.31 10.77
C SER A 275 -3.74 -3.19 9.92
N GLU A 276 -3.18 -3.93 8.97
CA GLU A 276 -3.90 -4.82 8.04
C GLU A 276 -4.92 -4.09 7.13
N VAL A 277 -4.91 -2.76 7.05
CA VAL A 277 -5.84 -2.00 6.19
C VAL A 277 -5.53 -2.22 4.71
N ASN A 278 -6.56 -2.26 3.87
CA ASN A 278 -6.41 -2.15 2.42
C ASN A 278 -6.79 -0.74 1.97
N LEU A 279 -5.80 0.05 1.52
CA LEU A 279 -5.95 1.45 1.09
C LEU A 279 -5.85 1.63 -0.43
N ARG A 280 -5.94 0.56 -1.23
CA ARG A 280 -5.74 0.62 -2.68
C ARG A 280 -6.50 1.76 -3.34
N TYR A 281 -5.83 2.45 -4.27
CA TYR A 281 -6.41 3.52 -5.07
C TYR A 281 -6.82 4.78 -4.26
N SER A 282 -6.57 4.84 -2.97
CA SER A 282 -7.01 5.98 -2.15
C SER A 282 -6.17 7.25 -2.36
N ASP A 283 -6.79 8.40 -2.13
CA ASP A 283 -6.12 9.71 -2.12
C ASP A 283 -5.74 10.13 -0.70
N LEU A 284 -4.44 10.14 -0.39
CA LEU A 284 -3.85 10.54 0.89
C LEU A 284 -3.15 11.91 0.78
N THR A 285 -3.48 12.72 -0.24
CA THR A 285 -2.89 14.04 -0.44
C THR A 285 -3.03 14.91 0.81
N GLU A 286 -1.92 15.38 1.35
CA GLU A 286 -1.85 16.20 2.57
C GLU A 286 -2.46 15.55 3.82
N ALA A 287 -2.66 14.23 3.83
CA ALA A 287 -3.13 13.51 5.00
C ALA A 287 -2.05 13.42 6.09
N ASN A 288 -2.47 13.38 7.36
CA ASN A 288 -1.55 13.30 8.50
C ASN A 288 -1.61 11.93 9.17
N LEU A 289 -0.62 11.09 8.90
CA LEU A 289 -0.46 9.74 9.45
C LEU A 289 0.56 9.68 10.61
N ASN A 290 0.89 10.83 11.22
CA ASN A 290 1.94 10.87 12.25
C ASN A 290 1.60 9.93 13.41
N GLU A 291 2.58 9.14 13.83
CA GLU A 291 2.48 8.12 14.89
C GLU A 291 1.40 7.05 14.62
N ALA A 292 0.86 6.94 13.40
CA ALA A 292 -0.08 5.89 13.04
C ALA A 292 0.62 4.54 12.85
N SER A 293 -0.14 3.44 12.90
CA SER A 293 0.35 2.10 12.58
C SER A 293 -0.20 1.63 11.25
N LEU A 294 0.66 1.43 10.25
CA LEU A 294 0.37 0.79 8.96
C LEU A 294 0.88 -0.66 8.92
N GLU A 295 1.04 -1.32 10.06
CA GLU A 295 1.59 -2.67 10.11
C GLU A 295 0.79 -3.64 9.23
N ASN A 296 1.45 -4.33 8.30
CA ASN A 296 0.82 -5.22 7.32
C ASN A 296 -0.27 -4.58 6.45
N ALA A 297 -0.26 -3.24 6.31
CA ALA A 297 -1.20 -2.54 5.44
C ALA A 297 -0.85 -2.73 3.95
N THR A 298 -1.85 -2.61 3.08
CA THR A 298 -1.67 -2.53 1.62
C THR A 298 -1.94 -1.11 1.16
N VAL A 299 -0.90 -0.39 0.72
CA VAL A 299 -1.00 0.98 0.20
C VAL A 299 -0.47 0.97 -1.23
N VAL A 300 -1.37 0.79 -2.19
CA VAL A 300 -1.01 0.58 -3.59
C VAL A 300 -1.84 1.47 -4.51
N ASN A 301 -1.21 2.07 -5.52
CA ASN A 301 -1.85 3.01 -6.46
C ASN A 301 -2.44 4.25 -5.77
N CYS A 302 -1.82 4.73 -4.68
CA CYS A 302 -2.32 5.87 -3.90
C CYS A 302 -1.63 7.18 -4.28
N THR A 303 -2.32 8.30 -4.11
CA THR A 303 -1.70 9.63 -4.16
C THR A 303 -1.28 10.05 -2.76
N ILE A 304 -0.04 10.51 -2.60
CA ILE A 304 0.56 10.78 -1.28
C ILE A 304 1.24 12.15 -1.24
N TYR A 305 0.85 13.08 -2.13
CA TYR A 305 1.44 14.41 -2.21
C TYR A 305 1.22 15.18 -0.90
N GLY A 306 2.31 15.50 -0.19
CA GLY A 306 2.22 16.24 1.08
C GLY A 306 1.76 15.43 2.28
N VAL A 307 1.68 14.10 2.17
CA VAL A 307 1.39 13.25 3.33
C VAL A 307 2.45 13.46 4.42
N SER A 308 2.04 13.44 5.68
CA SER A 308 2.93 13.48 6.86
C SER A 308 2.96 12.12 7.52
N VAL A 309 4.15 11.53 7.71
CA VAL A 309 4.33 10.15 8.21
C VAL A 309 5.37 10.07 9.34
N TRP A 310 5.50 11.12 10.16
CA TRP A 310 6.46 11.14 11.26
C TRP A 310 6.08 10.11 12.33
N GLY A 311 7.00 9.19 12.65
CA GLY A 311 6.76 8.14 13.65
C GLY A 311 5.75 7.07 13.22
N THR A 312 5.36 7.03 11.94
CA THR A 312 4.45 6.00 11.42
C THR A 312 5.15 4.65 11.39
N ASN A 313 4.52 3.61 11.95
CA ASN A 313 5.02 2.24 11.87
C ASN A 313 4.60 1.64 10.53
N THR A 314 5.56 1.21 9.71
CA THR A 314 5.32 0.63 8.38
C THR A 314 5.74 -0.84 8.26
N ASN A 315 5.94 -1.53 9.39
CA ASN A 315 6.42 -2.92 9.39
C ASN A 315 5.48 -3.84 8.61
N GLY A 316 6.02 -4.57 7.62
CA GLY A 316 5.24 -5.49 6.79
C GLY A 316 4.24 -4.81 5.84
N ALA A 317 4.19 -3.48 5.79
CA ALA A 317 3.34 -2.76 4.86
C ALA A 317 3.84 -2.94 3.41
N SER A 318 2.92 -3.08 2.48
CA SER A 318 3.19 -3.08 1.04
C SER A 318 2.94 -1.70 0.47
N PHE A 319 3.95 -1.16 -0.20
CA PHE A 319 3.91 0.10 -0.94
C PHE A 319 4.22 -0.18 -2.41
N GLU A 320 3.30 0.19 -3.29
CA GLU A 320 3.53 0.03 -4.73
C GLU A 320 2.79 1.15 -5.49
N ASN A 321 3.42 1.72 -6.50
CA ASN A 321 2.79 2.70 -7.39
C ASN A 321 2.24 3.94 -6.63
N LEU A 322 3.05 4.57 -5.77
CA LEU A 322 2.63 5.75 -5.02
C LEU A 322 2.97 7.05 -5.75
N TYR A 323 2.02 7.97 -5.84
CA TYR A 323 2.15 9.19 -6.65
C TYR A 323 2.33 10.43 -5.77
N ILE A 324 3.46 11.11 -5.92
CA ILE A 324 3.76 12.38 -5.24
C ILE A 324 3.51 13.55 -6.21
N SER A 325 2.25 13.78 -6.56
CA SER A 325 1.84 14.88 -7.44
C SER A 325 0.56 15.56 -6.94
N PRO A 326 0.46 16.91 -7.01
CA PRO A 326 -0.79 17.61 -6.73
C PRO A 326 -1.88 17.32 -7.79
N ASP A 327 -1.50 16.86 -8.98
CA ASP A 327 -2.41 16.55 -10.09
C ASP A 327 -2.91 15.10 -10.07
N GLY A 328 -2.94 14.47 -8.88
CA GLY A 328 -3.39 13.09 -8.70
C GLY A 328 -2.34 12.05 -9.12
N ARG A 329 -2.77 10.96 -9.79
CA ARG A 329 -1.90 9.84 -10.22
C ARG A 329 -1.08 10.16 -11.49
N SER A 330 -0.47 11.33 -11.51
CA SER A 330 0.41 11.80 -12.58
C SER A 330 1.88 11.67 -12.16
N GLY A 331 2.76 11.40 -13.12
CA GLY A 331 4.22 11.32 -12.90
C GLY A 331 4.73 9.91 -12.62
N LEU A 332 6.04 9.80 -12.37
CA LEU A 332 6.67 8.54 -12.01
C LEU A 332 6.29 8.15 -10.58
N PRO A 333 5.71 6.96 -10.35
CA PRO A 333 5.41 6.52 -9.01
C PRO A 333 6.68 6.11 -8.25
N VAL A 334 6.55 6.03 -6.93
CA VAL A 334 7.56 5.49 -6.01
C VAL A 334 6.95 4.38 -5.15
N ASP A 335 7.80 3.51 -4.61
CA ASP A 335 7.38 2.40 -3.74
C ASP A 335 7.81 2.64 -2.28
N ASP A 336 8.09 3.88 -1.91
CA ASP A 336 8.49 4.28 -0.56
C ASP A 336 7.66 5.48 -0.08
N LEU A 337 6.80 5.22 0.92
CA LEU A 337 5.94 6.23 1.54
C LEU A 337 6.75 7.34 2.23
N VAL A 338 7.94 7.04 2.77
CA VAL A 338 8.76 7.97 3.55
C VAL A 338 9.43 9.03 2.66
N LEU A 339 9.53 8.80 1.35
CA LEU A 339 10.04 9.80 0.41
C LEU A 339 9.09 10.99 0.23
N ALA A 340 7.79 10.81 0.48
CA ALA A 340 6.79 11.83 0.17
C ALA A 340 6.93 13.14 0.97
N PRO A 341 7.10 13.14 2.31
CA PRO A 341 7.37 14.37 3.05
C PRO A 341 8.60 15.11 2.52
N THR A 342 9.68 14.37 2.23
CA THR A 342 10.93 14.93 1.72
C THR A 342 10.70 15.59 0.35
N ILE A 343 10.12 14.88 -0.61
CA ILE A 343 9.86 15.41 -1.96
C ILE A 343 8.88 16.58 -1.92
N TYR A 344 7.86 16.53 -1.06
CA TYR A 344 6.90 17.62 -0.88
C TYR A 344 7.57 18.91 -0.37
N LEU A 345 8.37 18.82 0.70
CA LEU A 345 9.12 19.96 1.23
C LEU A 345 10.09 20.54 0.19
N HIS A 346 10.78 19.67 -0.56
CA HIS A 346 11.68 20.08 -1.65
C HIS A 346 10.96 20.78 -2.81
N ARG A 347 9.71 20.42 -3.13
CA ARG A 347 8.92 21.12 -4.15
C ARG A 347 8.41 22.48 -3.66
N ARG A 348 8.10 22.60 -2.37
CA ARG A 348 7.56 23.83 -1.78
C ARG A 348 8.63 24.89 -1.54
N GLU A 349 9.88 24.51 -1.26
CA GLU A 349 11.01 25.44 -1.09
C GLU A 349 11.83 25.62 -2.38
N GLN A 350 11.50 26.62 -3.19
CA GLN A 350 12.14 26.85 -4.51
C GLN A 350 13.69 26.96 -4.47
N LYS A 351 14.27 27.59 -3.44
CA LYS A 351 15.74 27.77 -3.31
C LYS A 351 16.47 26.48 -2.89
N THR A 352 15.87 25.70 -1.99
CA THR A 352 16.42 24.42 -1.51
C THR A 352 16.31 23.35 -2.61
N SER A 353 15.22 23.39 -3.40
CA SER A 353 14.99 22.55 -4.58
C SER A 353 16.09 22.67 -5.64
N GLN A 354 16.58 23.88 -5.91
CA GLN A 354 17.65 24.10 -6.91
C GLN A 354 18.97 23.51 -6.45
N LYS A 355 19.35 23.73 -5.18
CA LYS A 355 20.58 23.16 -4.61
C LYS A 355 20.54 21.64 -4.52
N PHE A 356 19.38 21.07 -4.16
CA PHE A 356 19.20 19.62 -4.12
C PHE A 356 19.25 19.00 -5.53
N ARG A 357 18.57 19.60 -6.51
CA ARG A 357 18.67 19.15 -7.92
C ARG A 357 20.10 19.23 -8.43
N GLN A 358 20.82 20.31 -8.10
CA GLN A 358 22.25 20.42 -8.43
C GLN A 358 23.05 19.31 -7.75
N LEU A 359 22.81 19.02 -6.46
CA LEU A 359 23.51 17.96 -5.74
C LEU A 359 23.25 16.58 -6.34
N CYS A 360 21.99 16.21 -6.61
CA CYS A 360 21.67 14.93 -7.24
C CYS A 360 22.28 14.80 -8.64
N HIS A 361 22.28 15.89 -9.41
CA HIS A 361 22.93 15.91 -10.73
C HIS A 361 24.44 15.73 -10.62
N LEU A 362 25.08 16.37 -9.63
CA LEU A 362 26.51 16.19 -9.36
C LEU A 362 26.83 14.76 -8.92
N GLU A 363 25.98 14.13 -8.09
CA GLU A 363 26.13 12.73 -7.68
C GLU A 363 26.05 11.78 -8.88
N GLU A 364 25.03 11.95 -9.73
CA GLU A 364 24.83 11.13 -10.92
C GLU A 364 26.03 11.22 -11.88
N GLU A 365 26.49 12.43 -12.18
CA GLU A 365 27.66 12.64 -13.04
C GLU A 365 28.96 12.12 -12.41
N ALA A 366 29.18 12.36 -11.11
CA ALA A 366 30.36 11.87 -10.41
C ALA A 366 30.42 10.33 -10.43
N ILE A 367 29.31 9.66 -10.13
CA ILE A 367 29.20 8.20 -10.16
C ILE A 367 29.49 7.67 -11.56
N LYS A 368 28.88 8.27 -12.58
CA LYS A 368 29.10 7.91 -13.99
C LYS A 368 30.57 8.01 -14.38
N PHE A 369 31.22 9.15 -14.10
CA PHE A 369 32.63 9.35 -14.44
C PHE A 369 33.54 8.42 -13.62
N ALA A 370 33.24 8.22 -12.35
CA ALA A 370 33.99 7.31 -11.51
C ALA A 370 33.90 5.86 -11.99
N TYR A 371 32.74 5.41 -12.45
CA TYR A 371 32.61 4.09 -13.07
C TYR A 371 33.41 3.95 -14.36
N ILE A 372 33.50 5.00 -15.19
CA ILE A 372 34.37 4.98 -16.37
C ILE A 372 35.83 4.80 -15.95
N LEU A 373 36.30 5.62 -15.00
CA LEU A 373 37.68 5.53 -14.49
C LEU A 373 37.97 4.15 -13.91
N LEU A 374 37.08 3.65 -13.06
CA LEU A 374 37.21 2.36 -12.37
C LEU A 374 37.17 1.16 -13.33
N ASN A 375 36.28 1.17 -14.31
CA ASN A 375 36.10 0.03 -15.21
C ASN A 375 37.10 0.01 -16.37
N LYS A 376 37.48 1.19 -16.89
CA LYS A 376 38.35 1.30 -18.06
C LYS A 376 39.83 1.49 -17.68
N TYR A 377 40.12 2.17 -16.58
CA TYR A 377 41.49 2.50 -16.17
C TYR A 377 41.88 2.06 -14.76
N GLY A 378 40.97 1.40 -14.04
CA GLY A 378 41.20 0.88 -12.71
C GLY A 378 41.85 -0.51 -12.70
N GLU A 379 42.45 -0.84 -11.58
CA GLU A 379 42.94 -2.17 -11.25
C GLU A 379 41.80 -3.03 -10.69
N TYR A 380 41.82 -4.32 -11.01
CA TYR A 380 40.80 -5.26 -10.58
C TYR A 380 41.40 -6.50 -9.91
N SER A 381 40.94 -6.80 -8.70
CA SER A 381 41.28 -8.04 -7.99
C SER A 381 40.11 -9.02 -8.05
N HIS A 382 40.28 -10.10 -8.80
CA HIS A 382 39.27 -11.16 -8.87
C HIS A 382 39.11 -11.91 -7.55
N THR A 383 40.19 -12.06 -6.77
CA THR A 383 40.18 -12.84 -5.52
C THR A 383 39.51 -12.08 -4.38
N GLU A 384 39.75 -10.78 -4.29
CA GLU A 384 39.25 -9.94 -3.20
C GLU A 384 37.94 -9.22 -3.56
N GLY A 385 37.49 -9.29 -4.81
CA GLY A 385 36.22 -8.71 -5.23
C GLY A 385 36.16 -7.18 -5.15
N PHE A 386 37.29 -6.50 -5.36
CA PHE A 386 37.36 -5.05 -5.41
C PHE A 386 37.94 -4.52 -6.72
N ARG A 387 37.55 -3.29 -7.06
CA ARG A 387 38.16 -2.46 -8.09
C ARG A 387 38.69 -1.19 -7.45
N ILE A 388 39.84 -0.73 -7.91
CA ILE A 388 40.43 0.52 -7.43
C ILE A 388 41.00 1.31 -8.60
N TYR A 389 40.75 2.61 -8.61
CA TYR A 389 41.42 3.56 -9.48
C TYR A 389 42.13 4.59 -8.62
N ILE A 390 43.40 4.83 -8.91
CA ILE A 390 44.20 5.91 -8.31
C ILE A 390 44.98 6.59 -9.43
N ASN A 391 44.82 7.89 -9.59
CA ASN A 391 45.66 8.66 -10.51
C ASN A 391 47.01 8.98 -9.84
N VAL A 392 47.97 8.06 -9.97
CA VAL A 392 49.34 8.23 -9.45
C VAL A 392 50.18 8.96 -10.51
N ASP A 393 50.58 10.20 -10.24
CA ASP A 393 51.39 11.00 -11.17
C ASP A 393 52.88 10.59 -11.13
N GLU A 394 53.35 9.96 -12.21
CA GLU A 394 54.75 9.73 -12.51
C GLU A 394 55.32 10.85 -13.42
N LYS A 395 55.61 12.01 -12.81
CA LYS A 395 56.59 13.05 -13.22
C LYS A 395 56.15 14.25 -14.07
N THR A 396 54.88 14.46 -14.34
CA THR A 396 54.42 15.67 -15.05
C THR A 396 52.97 15.87 -14.63
N ILE A 397 52.65 16.76 -13.70
CA ILE A 397 52.02 18.07 -13.99
C ILE A 397 52.16 19.05 -12.78
N SER A 398 51.89 20.35 -13.04
CA SER A 398 51.97 21.57 -12.23
C SER A 398 51.49 21.54 -10.76
N LYS A 399 51.80 22.62 -10.01
CA LYS A 399 51.47 22.84 -8.59
C LYS A 399 49.99 22.62 -8.20
N ASP A 400 49.05 22.64 -9.15
CA ASP A 400 47.60 22.67 -8.89
C ASP A 400 46.87 21.32 -9.11
N TRP A 401 47.57 20.18 -9.15
CA TRP A 401 46.95 18.90 -9.50
C TRP A 401 46.26 18.17 -8.32
N HIS A 402 45.08 17.59 -8.58
CA HIS A 402 44.25 16.88 -7.62
C HIS A 402 44.37 15.35 -7.78
N GLN A 403 44.67 14.63 -6.69
CA GLN A 403 44.62 13.17 -6.68
C GLN A 403 43.25 12.67 -6.24
N TYR A 404 42.77 11.61 -6.88
CA TYR A 404 41.52 10.94 -6.60
C TYR A 404 41.77 9.44 -6.49
N GLN A 405 41.18 8.86 -5.45
CA GLN A 405 41.03 7.42 -5.31
C GLN A 405 39.55 7.07 -5.44
N ILE A 406 39.26 6.10 -6.29
CA ILE A 406 37.93 5.51 -6.43
C ILE A 406 38.04 4.06 -6.03
N LEU A 407 37.22 3.61 -5.09
CA LEU A 407 37.22 2.25 -4.59
C LEU A 407 35.80 1.68 -4.67
N GLN A 408 35.68 0.46 -5.20
CA GLN A 408 34.44 -0.30 -5.21
C GLN A 408 34.70 -1.72 -4.69
N ASN A 409 33.91 -2.12 -3.69
CA ASN A 409 33.83 -3.49 -3.16
C ASN A 409 32.37 -3.97 -3.26
N GLN A 410 32.06 -5.19 -2.80
CA GLN A 410 30.70 -5.77 -2.91
C GLN A 410 29.57 -4.86 -2.36
N ASN A 411 29.83 -4.19 -1.23
CA ASN A 411 28.80 -3.42 -0.51
C ASN A 411 29.14 -1.93 -0.40
N SER A 412 30.24 -1.47 -1.00
CA SER A 412 30.69 -0.10 -0.85
C SER A 412 31.27 0.51 -2.11
N PHE A 413 31.05 1.80 -2.26
CA PHE A 413 31.63 2.63 -3.30
C PHE A 413 32.09 3.97 -2.68
N SER A 414 33.26 4.46 -3.08
CA SER A 414 33.74 5.76 -2.60
C SER A 414 34.59 6.50 -3.62
N ILE A 415 34.47 7.83 -3.58
CA ILE A 415 35.35 8.78 -4.27
C ILE A 415 36.04 9.61 -3.20
N THR A 416 37.36 9.51 -3.14
CA THR A 416 38.20 10.20 -2.15
C THR A 416 39.15 11.14 -2.87
N HIS A 417 39.12 12.42 -2.52
CA HIS A 417 40.15 13.37 -2.91
C HIS A 417 41.36 13.19 -1.97
N ILE A 418 42.53 13.03 -2.58
CA ILE A 418 43.81 12.90 -1.91
C ILE A 418 44.58 14.23 -2.15
N PRO A 419 45.00 14.92 -1.09
CA PRO A 419 45.72 16.18 -1.21
C PRO A 419 47.13 15.95 -1.79
N ASN A 420 47.67 16.98 -2.43
CA ASN A 420 49.05 16.94 -2.90
C ASN A 420 50.02 17.04 -1.70
N TYR A 421 50.48 15.89 -1.21
CA TYR A 421 51.46 15.82 -0.11
C TYR A 421 52.85 16.36 -0.47
N ARG A 422 53.12 16.71 -1.74
CA ARG A 422 54.37 17.38 -2.14
C ARG A 422 54.35 18.88 -1.88
N ASP A 423 53.18 19.48 -1.61
CA ASP A 423 53.09 20.87 -1.17
C ASP A 423 53.36 20.96 0.34
N ILE A 424 54.59 21.30 0.68
CA ILE A 424 55.06 21.36 2.07
C ILE A 424 54.27 22.38 2.90
N ASN A 425 53.71 23.43 2.28
CA ASN A 425 52.96 24.46 3.00
C ASN A 425 51.60 23.91 3.45
N LEU A 426 50.89 23.18 2.58
CA LEU A 426 49.63 22.53 2.92
C LEU A 426 49.79 21.46 4.02
N VAL A 427 50.93 20.76 4.02
CA VAL A 427 51.27 19.78 5.05
C VAL A 427 51.56 20.46 6.38
N LEU A 428 52.39 21.51 6.40
CA LEU A 428 52.76 22.23 7.62
C LEU A 428 51.58 22.97 8.27
N GLU A 429 50.62 23.45 7.46
CA GLU A 429 49.39 24.11 7.95
C GLU A 429 48.31 23.12 8.41
N GLY A 430 48.54 21.81 8.30
CA GLY A 430 47.54 20.78 8.64
C GLY A 430 46.33 20.72 7.71
N LYS A 431 46.42 21.35 6.53
CA LYS A 431 45.34 21.41 5.51
C LYS A 431 45.38 20.26 4.52
N ALA A 432 46.46 19.49 4.47
CA ALA A 432 46.58 18.28 3.64
C ALA A 432 45.88 17.07 4.30
N GLN A 433 44.54 17.02 4.22
CA GLN A 433 43.76 15.85 4.64
C GLN A 433 43.00 15.24 3.46
N SER A 434 43.02 13.90 3.37
CA SER A 434 42.17 13.18 2.43
C SER A 434 40.70 13.41 2.77
N LYS A 435 39.89 13.70 1.75
CA LYS A 435 38.48 14.01 1.90
C LYS A 435 37.65 13.02 1.11
N VAL A 436 36.79 12.26 1.80
CA VAL A 436 35.74 11.46 1.16
C VAL A 436 34.71 12.44 0.59
N LEU A 437 34.57 12.44 -0.72
CA LEU A 437 33.65 13.32 -1.46
C LEU A 437 32.31 12.65 -1.67
N LEU A 438 32.30 11.35 -1.91
CA LEU A 438 31.11 10.53 -2.07
C LEU A 438 31.37 9.17 -1.45
N SER A 439 30.42 8.66 -0.67
CA SER A 439 30.42 7.30 -0.16
C SER A 439 29.03 6.70 -0.27
N ILE A 440 28.96 5.46 -0.72
CA ILE A 440 27.74 4.65 -0.75
C ILE A 440 28.05 3.37 0.01
N VAL A 441 27.36 3.12 1.12
CA VAL A 441 27.51 1.92 1.95
C VAL A 441 26.13 1.38 2.28
N ASP A 442 25.85 0.13 1.92
CA ASP A 442 24.55 -0.52 2.17
C ASP A 442 23.33 0.32 1.69
N GLY A 443 23.48 1.01 0.56
CA GLY A 443 22.44 1.87 -0.04
C GLY A 443 22.33 3.27 0.57
N ILE A 444 23.06 3.57 1.64
CA ILE A 444 23.12 4.90 2.25
C ILE A 444 24.17 5.73 1.51
N THR A 445 23.78 6.90 1.01
CA THR A 445 24.67 7.81 0.28
C THR A 445 25.04 9.01 1.14
N GLU A 446 26.35 9.26 1.29
CA GLU A 446 26.91 10.49 1.86
C GLU A 446 27.69 11.26 0.80
N SER A 447 27.28 12.50 0.52
CA SER A 447 27.85 13.33 -0.54
C SER A 447 28.29 14.69 -0.03
N ARG A 448 29.49 15.10 -0.45
CA ARG A 448 30.14 16.40 -0.19
C ARG A 448 30.79 16.96 -1.46
N LEU A 449 30.27 16.54 -2.61
CA LEU A 449 30.75 16.89 -3.94
C LEU A 449 30.54 18.37 -4.25
N ALA A 450 31.55 19.00 -4.83
CA ALA A 450 31.44 20.31 -5.47
C ALA A 450 31.42 20.15 -7.00
N PRO A 451 30.88 21.13 -7.76
CA PRO A 451 30.96 21.13 -9.22
C PRO A 451 32.37 20.95 -9.78
N SER A 452 33.38 21.48 -9.09
CA SER A 452 34.79 21.31 -9.47
C SER A 452 35.26 19.86 -9.40
N ASP A 453 34.72 19.05 -8.47
CA ASP A 453 35.10 17.65 -8.34
C ASP A 453 34.64 16.84 -9.56
N VAL A 454 33.43 17.10 -10.04
CA VAL A 454 32.86 16.44 -11.23
C VAL A 454 33.65 16.81 -12.49
N GLU A 455 33.99 18.09 -12.67
CA GLU A 455 34.80 18.54 -13.82
C GLU A 455 36.22 17.95 -13.77
N ASN A 456 36.80 17.82 -12.57
CA ASN A 456 38.09 17.16 -12.39
C ASN A 456 38.04 15.68 -12.78
N LEU A 457 37.00 14.93 -12.36
CA LEU A 457 36.82 13.52 -12.76
C LEU A 457 36.69 13.36 -14.28
N LYS A 458 35.96 14.25 -14.93
CA LYS A 458 35.83 14.28 -16.39
C LYS A 458 37.17 14.57 -17.08
N THR A 459 37.91 15.56 -16.60
CA THR A 459 39.26 15.88 -17.10
C THR A 459 40.21 14.71 -16.94
N LEU A 460 40.11 13.95 -15.84
CA LEU A 460 40.90 12.74 -15.62
C LEU A 460 40.60 11.64 -16.64
N ILE A 461 39.34 11.46 -17.04
CA ILE A 461 38.98 10.49 -18.09
C ILE A 461 39.71 10.84 -19.40
N GLU A 462 39.69 12.11 -19.80
CA GLU A 462 40.35 12.57 -21.03
C GLU A 462 41.87 12.35 -20.97
N LEU A 463 42.49 12.62 -19.81
CA LEU A 463 43.92 12.42 -19.60
C LEU A 463 44.28 10.93 -19.60
N GLU A 464 43.52 10.08 -18.90
CA GLU A 464 43.77 8.63 -18.87
C GLU A 464 43.59 8.01 -20.25
N GLU A 465 42.59 8.45 -21.03
CA GLU A 465 42.44 7.95 -22.39
C GLU A 465 43.68 8.20 -23.23
N GLN A 466 44.25 9.41 -23.15
CA GLN A 466 45.48 9.75 -23.87
C GLN A 466 46.69 8.95 -23.36
N ASN A 467 46.89 8.92 -22.03
CA ASN A 467 48.01 8.24 -21.41
C ASN A 467 47.98 6.73 -21.68
N GLN A 468 46.86 6.08 -21.42
CA GLN A 468 46.73 4.64 -21.57
C GLN A 468 46.77 4.23 -23.04
N SER A 469 46.21 5.02 -23.97
CA SER A 469 46.36 4.75 -25.41
C SER A 469 47.82 4.72 -25.85
N GLN A 470 48.64 5.67 -25.37
CA GLN A 470 50.08 5.69 -25.68
C GLN A 470 50.82 4.49 -25.07
N ARG A 471 50.53 4.18 -23.80
CA ARG A 471 51.18 3.06 -23.08
C ARG A 471 50.78 1.71 -23.69
N PHE A 472 49.50 1.54 -24.00
CA PHE A 472 48.93 0.36 -24.66
C PHE A 472 49.60 0.11 -26.02
N ALA A 473 49.73 1.13 -26.86
CA ALA A 473 50.37 1.03 -28.17
C ALA A 473 51.84 0.59 -28.10
N ILE A 474 52.52 0.86 -26.98
CA ILE A 474 53.89 0.41 -26.73
C ILE A 474 53.91 -1.03 -26.19
N VAL A 475 53.07 -1.33 -25.20
CA VAL A 475 53.17 -2.58 -24.43
C VAL A 475 52.60 -3.77 -25.18
N VAL A 476 51.42 -3.67 -25.79
CA VAL A 476 50.75 -4.82 -26.42
C VAL A 476 51.62 -5.53 -27.47
N PRO A 477 52.28 -4.82 -28.42
CA PRO A 477 53.15 -5.48 -29.39
C PRO A 477 54.35 -6.20 -28.74
N ILE A 478 54.81 -5.73 -27.57
CA ILE A 478 55.89 -6.38 -26.83
C ILE A 478 55.38 -7.68 -26.19
N LEU A 479 54.19 -7.66 -25.59
CA LEU A 479 53.58 -8.86 -24.98
C LEU A 479 53.35 -9.94 -26.03
N GLU A 480 52.78 -9.59 -27.19
CA GLU A 480 52.60 -10.53 -28.32
C GLU A 480 53.92 -11.14 -28.77
N GLN A 481 54.96 -10.32 -28.91
CA GLN A 481 56.28 -10.77 -29.31
C GLN A 481 56.85 -11.77 -28.29
N ILE A 482 56.70 -11.50 -26.98
CA ILE A 482 57.17 -12.39 -25.90
C ILE A 482 56.49 -13.76 -25.99
N LEU A 483 55.16 -13.80 -26.13
CA LEU A 483 54.39 -15.05 -26.21
C LEU A 483 54.73 -15.84 -27.48
N LYS A 484 54.82 -15.15 -28.63
CA LYS A 484 55.16 -15.77 -29.92
C LYS A 484 56.56 -16.39 -29.93
N GLU A 485 57.56 -15.68 -29.42
CA GLU A 485 58.95 -16.19 -29.36
C GLU A 485 59.09 -17.40 -28.45
N ARG A 486 58.31 -17.46 -27.37
CA ARG A 486 58.36 -18.56 -26.39
C ARG A 486 57.44 -19.73 -26.73
N GLN A 487 56.63 -19.62 -27.79
CA GLN A 487 55.64 -20.62 -28.20
C GLN A 487 54.73 -21.06 -27.04
N THR A 488 54.23 -20.10 -26.27
CA THR A 488 53.39 -20.32 -25.09
C THR A 488 52.27 -19.27 -25.04
N ASP A 489 51.13 -19.67 -24.50
CA ASP A 489 50.00 -18.77 -24.22
C ASP A 489 50.09 -18.15 -22.81
N ASN A 490 51.10 -18.50 -22.04
CA ASN A 490 51.36 -17.89 -20.73
C ASN A 490 52.85 -17.58 -20.51
N PHE A 491 53.11 -16.47 -19.84
CA PHE A 491 54.44 -16.09 -19.38
C PHE A 491 54.33 -15.46 -17.99
N SER A 492 55.29 -15.75 -17.11
CA SER A 492 55.34 -15.14 -15.78
C SER A 492 56.79 -14.96 -15.36
N ASP A 493 57.08 -13.85 -14.70
CA ASP A 493 58.31 -13.62 -13.93
C ASP A 493 57.97 -13.13 -12.52
N GLU A 494 58.97 -12.63 -11.78
CA GLU A 494 58.81 -12.14 -10.41
C GLU A 494 57.93 -10.87 -10.30
N HIS A 495 57.68 -10.16 -11.41
CA HIS A 495 56.90 -8.92 -11.43
C HIS A 495 55.55 -9.08 -12.13
N TYR A 496 55.52 -9.71 -13.31
CA TYR A 496 54.33 -9.73 -14.16
C TYR A 496 53.99 -11.10 -14.72
N ARG A 497 52.69 -11.31 -14.95
CA ARG A 497 52.10 -12.47 -15.60
C ARG A 497 51.30 -12.02 -16.83
N ILE A 498 51.55 -12.68 -17.96
CA ILE A 498 50.89 -12.49 -19.24
C ILE A 498 50.12 -13.77 -19.55
N GLU A 499 48.84 -13.65 -19.88
CA GLU A 499 47.99 -14.75 -20.30
C GLU A 499 47.29 -14.39 -21.60
N ARG A 500 47.34 -15.30 -22.57
CA ARG A 500 46.54 -15.24 -23.78
C ARG A 500 45.40 -16.23 -23.67
N ILE A 501 44.18 -15.73 -23.84
CA ILE A 501 42.97 -16.54 -23.82
C ILE A 501 42.17 -16.15 -25.06
N ASP A 502 42.07 -17.06 -26.03
CA ASP A 502 41.43 -16.82 -27.32
C ASP A 502 41.96 -15.55 -28.02
N GLU A 503 41.09 -14.57 -28.25
CA GLU A 503 41.38 -13.28 -28.88
C GLU A 503 41.76 -12.20 -27.86
N GLU A 504 42.07 -12.56 -26.62
CA GLU A 504 42.43 -11.64 -25.54
C GLU A 504 43.86 -11.83 -25.03
N ILE A 505 44.47 -10.72 -24.60
CA ILE A 505 45.71 -10.70 -23.81
C ILE A 505 45.43 -10.01 -22.49
N ILE A 506 45.78 -10.67 -21.40
CA ILE A 506 45.64 -10.19 -20.04
C ILE A 506 47.03 -10.03 -19.43
N LEU A 507 47.28 -8.88 -18.83
CA LEU A 507 48.45 -8.59 -18.04
C LEU A 507 48.06 -8.39 -16.58
N SER A 508 48.75 -9.08 -15.69
CA SER A 508 48.52 -9.03 -14.24
C SER A 508 49.83 -8.99 -13.45
N ILE A 509 49.76 -8.61 -12.17
CA ILE A 509 50.91 -8.65 -11.24
C ILE A 509 51.17 -10.10 -10.82
N SER A 510 52.43 -10.51 -10.80
CA SER A 510 52.88 -11.78 -10.23
C SER A 510 52.91 -11.74 -8.71
N SER A 511 51.73 -11.75 -8.07
CA SER A 511 51.60 -11.82 -6.61
C SER A 511 50.57 -12.86 -6.18
N SER A 512 50.46 -13.13 -4.87
CA SER A 512 49.39 -13.97 -4.31
C SER A 512 47.99 -13.45 -4.63
N HIS A 513 47.87 -12.14 -4.87
CA HIS A 513 46.62 -11.48 -5.28
C HIS A 513 46.70 -11.22 -6.79
N LYS A 514 45.78 -11.82 -7.55
CA LYS A 514 45.70 -11.62 -9.01
C LYS A 514 45.07 -10.26 -9.30
N ILE A 515 45.92 -9.25 -9.48
CA ILE A 515 45.51 -7.90 -9.88
C ILE A 515 45.70 -7.76 -11.39
N GLU A 516 44.60 -7.60 -12.12
CA GLU A 516 44.60 -7.31 -13.56
C GLU A 516 44.95 -5.84 -13.78
N LEU A 517 45.95 -5.61 -14.64
CA LEU A 517 46.43 -4.29 -15.02
C LEU A 517 46.00 -3.88 -16.42
N MET A 518 45.83 -4.85 -17.33
CA MET A 518 45.44 -4.56 -18.70
C MET A 518 44.79 -5.78 -19.33
N ARG A 519 43.73 -5.53 -20.09
CA ARG A 519 43.10 -6.49 -20.98
C ARG A 519 42.94 -5.86 -22.36
N ALA A 520 43.44 -6.57 -23.36
CA ALA A 520 43.30 -6.23 -24.77
C ALA A 520 42.50 -7.33 -25.47
N ARG A 521 41.69 -6.97 -26.47
CA ARG A 521 40.97 -7.90 -27.34
C ARG A 521 41.20 -7.56 -28.80
N VAL A 522 41.25 -8.57 -29.67
CA VAL A 522 41.28 -8.35 -31.11
C VAL A 522 39.88 -8.02 -31.62
N GLU A 523 39.73 -6.88 -32.31
CA GLU A 523 38.49 -6.51 -32.99
C GLU A 523 38.84 -6.00 -34.40
N GLY A 524 38.27 -6.60 -35.44
CA GLY A 524 38.56 -6.22 -36.84
C GLY A 524 40.03 -6.41 -37.23
N GLY A 525 40.74 -7.35 -36.59
CA GLY A 525 42.16 -7.62 -36.83
C GLY A 525 43.13 -6.64 -36.15
N GLN A 526 42.65 -5.76 -35.27
CA GLN A 526 43.50 -4.87 -34.48
C GLN A 526 43.23 -5.03 -32.98
N TRP A 527 44.26 -4.81 -32.17
CA TRP A 527 44.12 -4.78 -30.72
C TRP A 527 43.35 -3.55 -30.26
N LYS A 528 42.31 -3.79 -29.47
CA LYS A 528 41.53 -2.79 -28.75
C LYS A 528 41.71 -2.96 -27.26
N MET A 529 41.79 -1.84 -26.57
CA MET A 529 41.90 -1.78 -25.11
C MET A 529 40.52 -2.02 -24.50
N VAL A 530 40.39 -3.07 -23.69
CA VAL A 530 39.20 -3.31 -22.87
C VAL A 530 39.35 -2.54 -21.56
N ASN A 531 40.49 -2.71 -20.89
CA ASN A 531 40.91 -1.90 -19.75
C ASN A 531 42.45 -1.74 -19.73
N SER A 532 42.93 -0.70 -19.07
CA SER A 532 44.37 -0.50 -18.85
C SER A 532 44.67 0.48 -17.72
N SER A 533 45.45 0.03 -16.74
CA SER A 533 46.04 0.81 -15.65
C SER A 533 47.57 0.82 -15.74
N LEU A 534 48.14 0.70 -16.95
CA LEU A 534 49.59 0.59 -17.15
C LEU A 534 50.31 1.82 -16.60
N SER A 535 51.33 1.61 -15.76
CA SER A 535 52.22 2.68 -15.27
C SER A 535 53.39 2.93 -16.22
N GLN A 536 54.06 4.08 -16.10
CA GLN A 536 55.27 4.35 -16.90
C GLN A 536 56.40 3.40 -16.52
N ASN A 537 56.44 2.96 -15.26
CA ASN A 537 57.35 1.91 -14.81
C ASN A 537 57.10 0.57 -15.49
N ALA A 538 55.84 0.15 -15.66
CA ALA A 538 55.51 -1.06 -16.42
C ALA A 538 55.96 -0.95 -17.89
N VAL A 539 55.74 0.22 -18.53
CA VAL A 539 56.22 0.46 -19.90
C VAL A 539 57.74 0.33 -20.01
N LYS A 540 58.48 0.98 -19.11
CA LYS A 540 59.96 0.90 -19.07
C LYS A 540 60.44 -0.53 -18.85
N TYR A 541 59.74 -1.29 -18.02
CA TYR A 541 60.06 -2.69 -17.76
C TYR A 541 59.97 -3.52 -19.04
N PHE A 542 58.85 -3.47 -19.76
CA PHE A 542 58.67 -4.22 -21.01
C PHE A 542 59.60 -3.76 -22.13
N GLN A 543 59.90 -2.45 -22.21
CA GLN A 543 60.91 -1.95 -23.15
C GLN A 543 62.31 -2.52 -22.86
N LYS A 544 62.71 -2.61 -21.58
CA LYS A 544 64.00 -3.22 -21.17
C LYS A 544 64.04 -4.70 -21.48
N LEU A 545 62.97 -5.45 -21.21
CA LEU A 545 62.86 -6.88 -21.56
C LEU A 545 63.09 -7.11 -23.06
N LYS A 546 62.54 -6.23 -23.91
CA LYS A 546 62.74 -6.28 -25.36
C LYS A 546 64.20 -5.99 -25.77
N LEU A 547 64.88 -5.06 -25.10
CA LEU A 547 66.26 -4.66 -25.41
C LEU A 547 67.31 -5.67 -24.90
N ALA A 548 67.13 -6.22 -23.70
CA ALA A 548 68.04 -7.20 -23.11
C ALA A 548 68.17 -8.46 -24.00
N LYS A 549 67.10 -8.83 -24.70
CA LYS A 549 67.11 -9.93 -25.67
C LYS A 549 67.80 -9.59 -27.01
N LYS A 550 67.81 -8.33 -27.45
CA LYS A 550 68.58 -7.92 -28.65
C LYS A 550 70.10 -8.03 -28.44
N GLN A 551 70.58 -7.88 -27.21
CA GLN A 551 72.00 -8.03 -26.87
C GLN A 551 72.42 -9.50 -26.67
N SER A 552 71.49 -10.41 -26.38
CA SER A 552 71.76 -11.85 -26.29
C SER A 552 71.57 -12.61 -27.63
N SER A 553 71.28 -11.91 -28.73
CA SER A 553 71.01 -12.47 -30.07
C SER A 553 71.84 -11.82 -31.18
N THR A 554 72.98 -11.21 -30.83
CA THR A 554 74.10 -11.00 -31.75
C THR A 554 75.03 -12.22 -31.67
N PRO A 555 75.45 -12.81 -32.81
CA PRO A 555 76.14 -14.10 -32.85
C PRO A 555 77.45 -14.15 -32.07
#